data_AF-A0A3Q0DLU1-F1
#
_entry.id   AF-A0A3Q0DLU1-F1
#
_cell.length_a   1.000
_cell.length_b   1.000
_cell.length_c   1.000
_cell.angle_alpha   90.00
_cell.angle_beta   90.00
_cell.angle_gamma   90.00
#
_symmetry.space_group_name_H-M   'P 1'
#
loop_
_entity.id
_entity.type
_entity.pdbx_description
1 polymer ?
#
loop_
_entity_poly.entity_id
_entity_poly.type
_entity_poly.pdbx_seq_one_letter_code
_entity_poly.pdbx_strand_id
1 'polypeptide(L)'
;MAAEREQVGAEFQALRAFLVEQEGRLLGRLEELSREVTRKQHENLAQLGSEVARLSGLRGQIQETAQKPDLDLLQEFKGTLSGCSSVPGPKPTTVSSEMKNKVWNVSLKTFVLKGLLRKFKEDLRGELEKEEK
;
A
#
# COMPACT_ATOMS: atom_id res chain seq x y z
N MET A 1 -50.47 -6.93 -14.51
CA MET A 1 -50.01 -7.15 -13.12
C MET A 1 -48.88 -8.17 -13.02
N ALA A 2 -49.01 -9.39 -13.55
CA ALA A 2 -47.91 -10.38 -13.47
C ALA A 2 -46.62 -9.92 -14.19
N ALA A 3 -46.74 -9.41 -15.42
CA ALA A 3 -45.61 -8.91 -16.19
C ALA A 3 -44.91 -7.70 -15.53
N GLU A 4 -45.69 -6.71 -15.06
CA GLU A 4 -45.17 -5.55 -14.31
C GLU A 4 -44.42 -5.97 -13.03
N ARG A 5 -44.97 -6.92 -12.27
CA ARG A 5 -44.33 -7.44 -11.06
C ARG A 5 -43.01 -8.13 -11.36
N GLU A 6 -42.95 -8.88 -12.45
CA GLU A 6 -41.73 -9.52 -12.93
C GLU A 6 -40.69 -8.48 -13.37
N GLN A 7 -41.11 -7.46 -14.13
CA GLN A 7 -40.25 -6.38 -14.60
C GLN A 7 -39.61 -5.60 -13.43
N VAL A 8 -40.40 -5.17 -12.44
CA VAL A 8 -39.87 -4.52 -11.24
C VAL A 8 -38.88 -5.44 -10.52
N GLY A 9 -39.22 -6.73 -10.39
CA GLY A 9 -38.33 -7.74 -9.82
C GLY A 9 -36.98 -7.82 -10.55
N ALA A 10 -37.01 -7.84 -11.88
CA ALA A 10 -35.84 -7.94 -12.74
C ALA A 10 -34.94 -6.69 -12.64
N GLU A 11 -35.50 -5.49 -12.66
CA GLU A 11 -34.74 -4.22 -12.53
C GLU A 11 -33.99 -4.16 -11.20
N PHE A 12 -34.65 -4.51 -10.09
CA PHE A 12 -34.00 -4.53 -8.78
C PHE A 12 -32.95 -5.65 -8.67
N GLN A 13 -33.15 -6.79 -9.33
CA GLN A 13 -32.13 -7.84 -9.39
C GLN A 13 -30.89 -7.37 -10.16
N ALA A 14 -31.07 -6.73 -11.31
CA ALA A 14 -29.99 -6.16 -12.11
C ALA A 14 -29.20 -5.10 -11.32
N LEU A 15 -29.90 -4.19 -10.64
CA LEU A 15 -29.27 -3.18 -9.79
C LEU A 15 -28.47 -3.81 -8.64
N ARG A 16 -29.01 -4.83 -7.97
CA ARG A 16 -28.28 -5.54 -6.90
C ARG A 16 -27.00 -6.20 -7.43
N ALA A 17 -27.09 -6.88 -8.57
CA ALA A 17 -25.93 -7.51 -9.19
C ALA A 17 -24.85 -6.47 -9.54
N PHE A 18 -25.26 -5.34 -10.14
CA PHE A 18 -24.36 -4.24 -10.44
C PHE A 18 -23.67 -3.70 -9.17
N LEU A 19 -24.42 -3.46 -8.09
CA LEU A 19 -23.86 -2.95 -6.84
C LEU A 19 -22.85 -3.92 -6.22
N VAL A 20 -23.15 -5.22 -6.21
CA VAL A 20 -22.21 -6.26 -5.75
C VAL A 20 -20.93 -6.25 -6.58
N GLU A 21 -21.04 -6.09 -7.89
CA GLU A 21 -19.86 -6.01 -8.77
C GLU A 21 -19.01 -4.76 -8.47
N GLN A 22 -19.63 -3.59 -8.27
CA GLN A 22 -18.90 -2.36 -7.94
C GLN A 22 -18.24 -2.44 -6.55
N GLU A 23 -18.93 -3.02 -5.57
CA GLU A 23 -18.38 -3.27 -4.24
C GLU A 23 -17.14 -4.18 -4.32
N GLY A 24 -17.25 -5.32 -5.02
CA GLY A 24 -16.14 -6.25 -5.22
C GLY A 24 -14.94 -5.60 -5.90
N ARG A 25 -15.15 -4.76 -6.93
CA ARG A 25 -14.08 -4.00 -7.61
C ARG A 25 -13.35 -3.06 -6.66
N LEU A 26 -14.07 -2.33 -5.79
CA LEU A 26 -13.47 -1.40 -4.84
C LEU A 26 -12.71 -2.12 -3.72
N LEU A 27 -13.30 -3.19 -3.17
CA LEU A 27 -12.66 -4.02 -2.15
C LEU A 27 -11.40 -4.70 -2.69
N GLY A 28 -11.46 -5.29 -3.89
CA GLY A 28 -10.30 -5.91 -4.53
C GLY A 28 -9.16 -4.90 -4.75
N ARG A 29 -9.48 -3.64 -5.09
CA ARG A 29 -8.47 -2.59 -5.20
C ARG A 29 -7.82 -2.22 -3.86
N LEU A 30 -8.58 -2.24 -2.76
CA LEU A 30 -8.04 -2.03 -1.42
C LEU A 30 -7.11 -3.17 -1.00
N GLU A 31 -7.49 -4.41 -1.29
CA GLU A 31 -6.66 -5.60 -1.01
C GLU A 31 -5.36 -5.60 -1.81
N GLU A 32 -5.42 -5.26 -3.11
CA GLU A 32 -4.25 -5.09 -3.96
C GLU A 32 -3.30 -4.03 -3.38
N LEU A 33 -3.84 -2.87 -3.00
CA LEU A 33 -3.06 -1.78 -2.42
C LEU A 33 -2.43 -2.17 -1.07
N SER A 34 -3.17 -2.89 -0.22
CA SER A 34 -2.65 -3.42 1.05
C SER A 34 -1.48 -4.37 0.82
N ARG A 35 -1.61 -5.32 -0.12
CA ARG A 35 -0.51 -6.23 -0.51
C ARG A 35 0.69 -5.48 -1.06
N GLU A 36 0.48 -4.46 -1.89
CA GLU A 36 1.57 -3.64 -2.43
C GLU A 36 2.34 -2.92 -1.31
N VAL A 37 1.63 -2.36 -0.31
CA VAL A 37 2.22 -1.72 0.87
C VAL A 37 3.07 -2.71 1.65
N THR A 38 2.50 -3.86 2.01
CA THR A 38 3.20 -4.90 2.77
C THR A 38 4.44 -5.41 2.04
N ARG A 39 4.35 -5.61 0.71
CA ARG A 39 5.49 -6.00 -0.12
C ARG A 39 6.61 -4.96 -0.06
N LYS A 40 6.31 -3.67 -0.32
CA LYS A 40 7.34 -2.61 -0.26
C LYS A 40 7.93 -2.46 1.15
N GLN A 41 7.14 -2.67 2.20
CA GLN A 41 7.64 -2.68 3.58
C GLN A 41 8.64 -3.82 3.81
N HIS A 42 8.33 -5.05 3.36
CA HIS A 42 9.24 -6.18 3.46
C HIS A 42 10.54 -5.97 2.68
N GLU A 43 10.46 -5.44 1.46
CA GLU A 43 11.64 -5.11 0.64
C GLU A 43 12.55 -4.10 1.38
N ASN A 44 11.96 -3.04 1.95
CA ASN A 44 12.70 -2.06 2.73
C ASN A 44 13.31 -2.65 4.01
N LEU A 45 12.59 -3.52 4.72
CA LEU A 45 13.11 -4.20 5.91
C LEU A 45 14.28 -5.12 5.56
N ALA A 46 14.20 -5.86 4.44
CA ALA A 46 15.30 -6.71 3.98
C ALA A 46 16.54 -5.88 3.60
N GLN A 47 16.35 -4.77 2.89
CA GLN A 47 17.44 -3.84 2.57
C GLN A 47 18.09 -3.26 3.84
N LEU A 48 17.28 -2.82 4.79
CA LEU A 48 17.78 -2.29 6.06
C LEU A 48 18.49 -3.36 6.89
N GLY A 49 17.97 -4.60 6.90
CA GLY A 49 18.61 -5.74 7.56
C GLY A 49 19.98 -6.06 6.97
N SER A 50 20.10 -6.07 5.64
CA SER A 50 21.39 -6.23 4.96
C SER A 50 22.38 -5.12 5.32
N GLU A 51 21.90 -3.89 5.44
CA GLU A 51 22.74 -2.75 5.81
C GLU A 51 23.21 -2.84 7.27
N VAL A 52 22.33 -3.23 8.19
CA VAL A 52 22.69 -3.49 9.59
C VAL A 52 23.74 -4.59 9.69
N ALA A 53 23.60 -5.68 8.92
CA ALA A 53 24.59 -6.75 8.88
C ALA A 53 25.94 -6.27 8.35
N ARG A 54 25.94 -5.49 7.26
CA ARG A 54 27.13 -4.88 6.66
C ARG A 54 27.87 -3.97 7.65
N LEU A 55 27.14 -3.06 8.31
CA LEU A 55 27.70 -2.15 9.30
C LEU A 55 28.21 -2.89 10.54
N SER A 56 27.52 -3.96 10.96
CA SER A 56 27.98 -4.80 12.08
C SER A 56 29.27 -5.54 11.75
N GLY A 57 29.41 -6.04 10.51
CA GLY A 57 30.64 -6.66 10.02
C GLY A 57 31.80 -5.66 9.96
N LEU A 58 31.57 -4.47 9.42
CA LEU A 58 32.57 -3.40 9.35
C LEU A 58 33.03 -2.97 10.75
N ARG A 59 32.10 -2.81 11.71
CA ARG A 59 32.43 -2.55 13.12
C ARG A 59 33.33 -3.66 13.68
N GLY A 60 33.02 -4.92 13.40
CA GLY A 60 33.84 -6.07 13.81
C GLY A 60 35.27 -6.01 13.26
N GLN A 61 35.41 -5.73 11.95
CA GLN A 61 36.72 -5.56 11.30
C GLN A 61 37.53 -4.42 11.91
N ILE A 62 36.90 -3.28 12.20
CA ILE A 62 37.55 -2.14 12.87
C ILE A 62 38.04 -2.55 14.26
N GLN A 63 37.20 -3.24 15.04
CA GLN A 63 37.55 -3.68 16.39
C GLN A 63 38.69 -4.71 16.38
N GLU A 64 38.69 -5.64 15.43
CA GLU A 64 39.76 -6.63 15.25
C GLU A 64 41.08 -5.97 14.82
N THR A 65 41.03 -5.06 13.83
CA THR A 65 42.20 -4.32 13.35
C THR A 65 42.83 -3.49 14.49
N ALA A 66 42.01 -2.87 15.33
CA ALA A 66 42.48 -2.06 16.46
C ALA A 66 43.13 -2.86 17.59
N GLN A 67 42.95 -4.19 17.64
CA GLN A 67 43.59 -5.06 18.64
C GLN A 67 44.92 -5.67 18.15
N LYS A 68 45.30 -5.44 16.89
CA LYS A 68 46.54 -5.99 16.31
C LYS A 68 47.80 -5.22 16.77
N PRO A 69 48.98 -5.87 16.77
CA PRO A 69 50.25 -5.20 17.05
C PRO A 69 50.56 -4.07 16.06
N ASP A 70 51.37 -3.09 16.47
CA ASP A 70 51.58 -1.82 15.74
C ASP A 70 51.94 -1.97 14.25
N LEU A 71 52.80 -2.93 13.88
CA LEU A 71 53.21 -3.16 12.49
C LEU A 71 52.08 -3.74 11.63
N ASP A 72 51.34 -4.72 12.16
CA ASP A 72 50.21 -5.38 11.48
C ASP A 72 49.02 -4.42 11.38
N LEU A 73 48.80 -3.62 12.43
CA LEU A 73 47.80 -2.56 12.44
C LEU A 73 48.08 -1.56 11.31
N LEU A 74 49.29 -1.03 11.22
CA LEU A 74 49.65 -0.05 10.18
C LEU A 74 49.48 -0.62 8.76
N GLN A 75 49.75 -1.92 8.59
CA GLN A 75 49.59 -2.60 7.30
C GLN A 75 48.11 -2.78 6.91
N GLU A 76 47.25 -3.14 7.85
CA GLU A 76 45.84 -3.45 7.57
C GLU A 76 44.88 -2.26 7.69
N PHE A 77 45.25 -1.23 8.45
CA PHE A 77 44.43 -0.05 8.73
C PHE A 77 43.92 0.62 7.45
N LYS A 78 44.75 0.68 6.40
CA LYS A 78 44.39 1.26 5.11
C LYS A 78 43.26 0.49 4.40
N GLY A 79 43.23 -0.83 4.55
CA GLY A 79 42.18 -1.70 3.99
C GLY A 79 40.87 -1.59 4.75
N THR A 80 40.93 -1.56 6.07
CA THR A 80 39.75 -1.38 6.93
C THR A 80 39.13 0.01 6.74
N LEU A 81 39.97 1.05 6.62
CA LEU A 81 39.52 2.43 6.37
C LEU A 81 38.88 2.59 4.98
N SER A 82 39.43 1.94 3.95
CA SER A 82 38.87 1.99 2.60
C SER A 82 37.49 1.32 2.52
N GLY A 83 37.31 0.17 3.20
CA GLY A 83 36.02 -0.49 3.37
C GLY A 83 34.97 0.35 4.10
N CYS A 84 35.41 1.23 5.00
CA CYS A 84 34.56 2.17 5.72
C CYS A 84 34.16 3.40 4.88
N SER A 85 35.01 3.79 3.92
CA SER A 85 34.83 4.98 3.07
C SER A 85 33.92 4.78 1.84
N SER A 86 33.44 3.56 1.60
CA SER A 86 32.42 3.27 0.58
C SER A 86 31.06 3.90 0.96
N VAL A 87 30.76 5.07 0.37
CA VAL A 87 29.56 5.92 0.54
C VAL A 87 28.30 5.34 -0.16
N PRO A 88 27.08 5.77 0.19
CA PRO A 88 26.35 5.56 1.43
C PRO A 88 25.47 4.28 1.35
N GLY A 89 25.01 3.78 2.49
CA GLY A 89 23.99 2.72 2.53
C GLY A 89 22.78 3.08 1.65
N PRO A 90 22.15 2.11 0.97
CA PRO A 90 21.01 2.37 0.11
C PRO A 90 19.92 3.10 0.92
N LYS A 91 19.42 4.22 0.39
CA LYS A 91 18.25 4.88 0.97
C LYS A 91 17.05 3.96 0.76
N PRO A 92 16.32 3.55 1.81
CA PRO A 92 15.10 2.79 1.64
C PRO A 92 14.16 3.55 0.70
N THR A 93 13.52 2.84 -0.22
CA THR A 93 12.59 3.48 -1.14
C THR A 93 11.42 4.01 -0.30
N THR A 94 11.17 5.32 -0.35
CA THR A 94 10.12 5.92 0.46
C THR A 94 8.77 5.35 0.03
N VAL A 95 8.17 4.53 0.89
CA VAL A 95 6.81 3.99 0.72
C VAL A 95 5.78 5.13 0.66
N SER A 96 6.14 6.35 1.04
CA SER A 96 5.21 7.38 1.47
C SER A 96 4.36 8.01 0.35
N SER A 97 4.95 8.58 -0.70
CA SER A 97 4.19 9.52 -1.56
C SER A 97 3.25 8.81 -2.56
N GLU A 98 3.78 7.83 -3.30
CA GLU A 98 3.00 7.11 -4.32
C GLU A 98 1.84 6.31 -3.70
N MET A 99 2.10 5.59 -2.61
CA MET A 99 1.06 4.82 -1.91
C MET A 99 0.04 5.72 -1.24
N LYS A 100 0.44 6.84 -0.64
CA LYS A 100 -0.52 7.82 -0.10
C LYS A 100 -1.49 8.30 -1.16
N ASN A 101 -1.00 8.60 -2.36
CA ASN A 101 -1.84 9.04 -3.47
C ASN A 101 -2.83 7.94 -3.89
N LYS A 102 -2.39 6.67 -3.94
CA LYS A 102 -3.27 5.53 -4.23
C LYS A 102 -4.36 5.35 -3.15
N VAL A 103 -4.00 5.43 -1.86
CA VAL A 103 -4.97 5.34 -0.75
C VAL A 103 -5.96 6.49 -0.82
N TRP A 104 -5.48 7.72 -1.01
CA TRP A 104 -6.31 8.91 -1.15
C TRP A 104 -7.32 8.79 -2.30
N ASN A 105 -6.88 8.25 -3.45
CA ASN A 105 -7.76 8.04 -4.59
C ASN A 105 -8.93 7.10 -4.27
N VAL A 106 -8.67 6.00 -3.56
CA VAL A 106 -9.73 5.07 -3.14
C VAL A 106 -10.66 5.72 -2.13
N SER A 107 -10.13 6.44 -1.14
CA SER A 107 -10.93 7.20 -0.16
C SER A 107 -11.85 8.21 -0.84
N LEU A 108 -11.36 8.93 -1.86
CA LEU A 108 -12.16 9.87 -2.63
C LEU A 108 -13.28 9.16 -3.40
N LYS A 109 -12.99 8.03 -4.04
CA LYS A 109 -14.01 7.22 -4.73
C LYS A 109 -15.09 6.74 -3.77
N THR A 110 -14.72 6.25 -2.58
CA THR A 110 -15.68 5.84 -1.55
C THR A 110 -16.54 7.00 -1.07
N PHE A 111 -15.95 8.19 -0.91
CA PHE A 111 -16.70 9.40 -0.56
C PHE A 111 -17.72 9.79 -1.64
N VAL A 112 -17.30 9.82 -2.91
CA VAL A 112 -18.19 10.10 -4.05
C VAL A 112 -19.31 9.07 -4.13
N LEU A 113 -18.98 7.78 -4.02
CA LEU A 113 -19.96 6.68 -4.02
C LEU A 113 -21.01 6.85 -2.93
N LYS A 114 -20.59 7.20 -1.70
CA LYS A 114 -21.53 7.46 -0.58
C LYS A 114 -22.50 8.60 -0.89
N GLY A 115 -22.04 9.64 -1.59
CA GLY A 115 -22.89 10.74 -2.05
C GLY A 115 -23.90 10.28 -3.10
N LEU A 116 -23.45 9.56 -4.12
CA LEU A 116 -24.30 9.02 -5.18
C LEU A 116 -25.38 8.07 -4.65
N LEU A 117 -25.01 7.14 -3.77
CA LEU A 117 -25.95 6.20 -3.16
C LEU A 117 -26.99 6.88 -2.27
N ARG A 118 -26.61 7.98 -1.60
CA ARG A 118 -27.56 8.77 -0.81
C ARG A 118 -28.60 9.43 -1.72
N LYS A 119 -28.13 10.14 -2.74
CA LYS A 119 -28.99 10.80 -3.72
C LYS A 119 -29.93 9.79 -4.40
N PHE A 120 -29.39 8.66 -4.86
CA PHE A 120 -30.18 7.59 -5.46
C PHE A 120 -31.31 7.09 -4.54
N LYS A 121 -31.04 6.92 -3.25
CA LYS A 121 -32.06 6.48 -2.28
C LYS A 121 -33.14 7.55 -2.04
N GLU A 122 -32.76 8.82 -2.05
CA GLU A 122 -33.70 9.95 -1.92
C GLU A 122 -34.59 10.05 -3.16
N ASP A 123 -34.00 10.01 -4.36
CA ASP A 123 -34.70 10.08 -5.65
C ASP A 123 -35.67 8.90 -5.81
N LEU A 124 -35.21 7.66 -5.54
CA LEU A 124 -36.04 6.45 -5.65
C LEU A 124 -37.23 6.49 -4.68
N ARG A 125 -37.01 6.92 -3.44
CA ARG A 125 -38.09 7.10 -2.46
C ARG A 125 -39.11 8.13 -2.97
N GLY A 126 -38.61 9.28 -3.43
CA GLY A 126 -39.45 10.36 -3.92
C GLY A 126 -40.34 9.95 -5.09
N GLU A 127 -39.87 9.09 -5.98
CA GLU A 127 -40.72 8.56 -7.07
C GLU A 127 -41.75 7.53 -6.61
N LEU A 128 -41.39 6.64 -5.68
CA LEU A 128 -42.29 5.58 -5.21
C LEU A 128 -43.39 6.08 -4.25
N GLU A 129 -43.19 7.25 -3.63
CA GLU A 129 -44.16 7.89 -2.73
C GLU A 129 -45.13 8.86 -3.45
N LYS A 130 -44.95 9.12 -4.75
CA LYS A 130 -45.91 9.92 -5.53
C LYS A 130 -47.19 9.13 -5.74
N GLU A 131 -48.33 9.69 -5.32
CA GLU A 131 -49.64 9.09 -5.60
C GLU A 131 -49.88 8.97 -7.11
N GLU A 132 -50.33 7.81 -7.56
CA GLU A 132 -50.86 7.62 -8.91
C GLU A 132 -52.16 8.44 -9.02
N LYS A 133 -52.17 9.47 -9.88
CA LYS A 133 -53.34 10.32 -10.14
C LYS A 133 -54.37 9.63 -11.04
#